data_AF-A0A397KZW1-F1
#
_entry.id   AF-A0A397KZW1-F1
#
_cell.length_a   1.000
_cell.length_b   1.000
_cell.length_c   1.000
_cell.angle_alpha   90.00
_cell.angle_beta   90.00
_cell.angle_gamma   90.00
#
_symmetry.space_group_name_H-M   'P 1'
#
loop_
_entity.id
_entity.type
_entity.pdbx_description
1 polymer ?
#
loop_
_entity_poly.entity_id
_entity_poly.type
_entity_poly.pdbx_seq_one_letter_code
_entity_poly.pdbx_strand_id
1 'polypeptide(L)'
;MALTCRDTLRLIFQRLTVADLARASCVCRVWNSVATENDLVASAFTAPWRIKDLVGKPASGAFWRDNGIWKFAISHRISRGDSVTSLAVKYSVQVMDIKRLNNMMSDHGIYSRDRLLIPISNSEILVDTTCYIEVDKYAKREVAVLYLEGGPKREQSASGMNHLSTVSAHGKRKLIESLRRSMQVDDETALYYLAIAEGNPRSALSEFSADLTWERQAGLN
;
A
#
# COMPACT_ATOMS: atom_id res chain seq x y z
N MET A 1 8.15 41.52 -16.12
CA MET A 1 6.93 41.60 -15.28
C MET A 1 6.23 40.26 -15.04
N ALA A 2 6.17 39.32 -15.99
CA ALA A 2 5.46 38.04 -15.74
C ALA A 2 6.16 37.12 -14.70
N LEU A 3 7.49 37.10 -14.68
CA LEU A 3 8.30 36.33 -13.73
C LEU A 3 8.07 36.78 -12.27
N THR A 4 8.10 38.09 -12.02
CA THR A 4 7.90 38.67 -10.68
C THR A 4 6.51 38.38 -10.10
N CYS A 5 5.48 38.30 -10.95
CA CYS A 5 4.14 37.90 -10.53
C CYS A 5 4.08 36.42 -10.11
N ARG A 6 4.73 35.53 -10.87
CA ARG A 6 4.80 34.10 -10.55
C ARG A 6 5.50 33.84 -9.22
N ASP A 7 6.64 34.49 -8.99
CA ASP A 7 7.42 34.33 -7.75
C ASP A 7 6.63 34.82 -6.53
N THR A 8 5.91 35.94 -6.69
CA THR A 8 5.02 36.48 -5.65
C THR A 8 3.87 35.52 -5.36
N LEU A 9 3.23 34.95 -6.39
CA LEU A 9 2.19 33.94 -6.22
C LEU A 9 2.72 32.69 -5.51
N ARG A 10 3.92 32.22 -5.86
CA ARG A 10 4.55 31.07 -5.20
C ARG A 10 4.78 31.33 -3.71
N LEU A 11 5.27 32.51 -3.34
CA LEU A 11 5.45 32.92 -1.94
C LEU A 11 4.13 32.97 -1.16
N ILE A 12 3.05 33.45 -1.77
CA ILE A 12 1.72 33.48 -1.15
C ILE A 12 1.21 32.05 -0.98
N PHE A 13 1.29 31.24 -2.03
CA PHE A 13 0.74 29.89 -2.06
C PHE A 13 1.45 28.93 -1.11
N GLN A 14 2.72 29.19 -0.75
CA GLN A 14 3.44 28.42 0.27
C GLN A 14 2.78 28.46 1.66
N ARG A 15 1.86 29.40 1.89
CA ARG A 15 1.12 29.54 3.14
C ARG A 15 -0.28 28.92 3.07
N LEU A 16 -0.69 28.42 1.92
CA LEU A 16 -2.03 27.89 1.69
C LEU A 16 -2.11 26.41 2.08
N THR A 17 -3.30 26.00 2.54
CA THR A 17 -3.61 24.59 2.72
C THR A 17 -3.78 23.89 1.38
N VAL A 18 -3.74 22.56 1.38
CA VAL A 18 -4.05 21.74 0.18
C VAL A 18 -5.40 22.11 -0.44
N ALA A 19 -6.42 22.33 0.39
CA ALA A 19 -7.76 22.72 -0.07
C ALA A 19 -7.78 24.12 -0.69
N ASP A 20 -7.02 25.06 -0.13
CA ASP A 20 -6.87 26.42 -0.67
C ASP A 20 -6.09 26.43 -1.99
N LEU A 21 -5.04 25.63 -2.12
CA LEU A 21 -4.31 25.45 -3.38
C LEU A 21 -5.22 24.89 -4.47
N ALA A 22 -6.06 23.91 -4.13
CA ALA A 22 -7.05 23.38 -5.06
C ALA A 22 -8.02 24.47 -5.53
N ARG A 23 -8.54 25.30 -4.63
CA ARG A 23 -9.39 26.47 -4.99
C ARG A 23 -8.65 27.49 -5.85
N ALA A 24 -7.42 27.83 -5.47
CA ALA A 24 -6.58 28.77 -6.21
C ALA A 24 -6.33 28.28 -7.65
N SER A 25 -6.15 26.98 -7.84
CA SER A 25 -5.92 26.38 -9.16
C SER A 25 -7.07 26.63 -10.15
N CYS A 26 -8.30 26.85 -9.65
CA CYS A 26 -9.47 27.11 -10.48
C CYS A 26 -9.62 28.58 -10.94
N VAL A 27 -8.82 29.52 -10.42
CA VAL A 27 -9.02 30.96 -10.66
C VAL A 27 -8.64 31.38 -12.08
N CYS A 28 -7.42 31.05 -12.52
CA CYS A 28 -6.93 31.36 -13.87
C CYS A 28 -5.75 30.46 -14.26
N ARG A 29 -5.33 30.50 -15.53
CA ARG A 29 -4.22 29.65 -16.03
C ARG A 29 -2.90 29.86 -15.28
N VAL A 30 -2.60 31.09 -14.87
CA VAL A 30 -1.37 31.42 -14.13
C VAL A 30 -1.45 30.89 -12.70
N TRP A 31 -2.59 31.01 -12.04
CA TRP A 31 -2.77 30.46 -10.70
C TRP A 31 -2.74 28.93 -10.73
N ASN A 32 -3.39 28.31 -11.72
CA ASN A 32 -3.33 26.87 -11.94
C ASN A 32 -1.89 26.38 -12.10
N SER A 33 -1.08 27.04 -12.93
CA SER A 33 0.29 26.60 -13.19
C SER A 33 1.21 26.71 -11.96
N VAL A 34 0.92 27.60 -11.01
CA VAL A 34 1.69 27.73 -9.75
C VAL A 34 1.11 26.83 -8.65
N ALA A 35 -0.22 26.83 -8.47
CA ALA A 35 -0.90 26.07 -7.42
C ALA A 35 -0.79 24.54 -7.59
N THR A 36 -0.45 24.07 -8.79
CA THR A 36 -0.24 22.64 -9.09
C THR A 36 1.24 22.23 -9.13
N GLU A 37 2.16 23.13 -8.78
CA GLU A 37 3.59 22.79 -8.69
C GLU A 37 3.82 21.72 -7.61
N ASN A 38 4.48 20.62 -7.99
CA ASN A 38 4.63 19.45 -7.11
C ASN A 38 5.26 19.80 -5.76
N ASP A 39 6.33 20.60 -5.72
CA ASP A 39 7.02 20.94 -4.47
C ASP A 39 6.11 21.74 -3.52
N LEU A 40 5.29 22.63 -4.09
CA LEU A 40 4.37 23.47 -3.35
C LEU A 40 3.23 22.65 -2.75
N VAL A 41 2.62 21.79 -3.57
CA VAL A 41 1.53 20.91 -3.15
C VAL A 41 2.03 19.86 -2.16
N ALA A 42 3.20 19.28 -2.39
CA ALA A 42 3.84 18.35 -1.46
C ALA A 42 4.12 19.02 -0.11
N SER A 43 4.66 20.25 -0.11
CA SER A 43 4.89 21.01 1.13
C SER A 43 3.59 21.31 1.88
N ALA A 44 2.52 21.72 1.18
CA ALA A 44 1.22 21.94 1.81
C ALA A 44 0.59 20.63 2.34
N PHE A 45 0.84 19.50 1.65
CA PHE A 45 0.37 18.18 2.06
C PHE A 45 1.09 17.68 3.32
N THR A 46 2.40 17.90 3.44
CA THR A 46 3.21 17.43 4.58
C THR A 46 3.18 18.37 5.79
N ALA A 47 2.94 19.67 5.60
CA ALA A 47 3.03 20.68 6.66
C ALA A 47 2.17 20.37 7.90
N PRO A 48 0.89 19.93 7.79
CA PRO A 48 0.07 19.61 8.96
C PRO A 48 0.62 18.45 9.80
N TRP A 49 1.34 17.53 9.15
CA TRP A 49 1.87 16.31 9.75
C TRP A 49 3.32 16.45 10.22
N ARG A 50 3.97 17.59 9.95
CA ARG A 50 5.39 17.86 10.28
C ARG A 50 6.33 16.77 9.77
N ILE A 51 6.05 16.22 8.60
CA ILE A 51 6.88 15.20 7.93
C ILE A 51 8.14 15.88 7.42
N LYS A 52 9.30 15.24 7.63
CA LYS A 52 10.61 15.77 7.23
C LYS A 52 10.80 15.74 5.73
N ASP A 53 10.45 14.61 5.10
CA ASP A 53 10.64 14.42 3.67
C ASP A 53 9.55 13.52 3.06
N LEU A 54 9.13 13.84 1.84
CA LEU A 54 8.16 13.07 1.08
C LEU A 54 8.75 12.75 -0.29
N VAL A 55 9.12 11.49 -0.46
CA VAL A 55 9.85 11.01 -1.62
C VAL A 55 8.89 10.39 -2.63
N GLY A 56 9.08 10.72 -3.90
CA GLY A 56 8.28 10.19 -5.00
C GLY A 56 7.23 11.17 -5.51
N LYS A 57 6.56 10.78 -6.60
CA LYS A 57 5.50 11.58 -7.22
C LYS A 57 4.29 10.68 -7.43
N PRO A 58 3.07 11.15 -7.13
CA PRO A 58 1.89 10.37 -7.42
C PRO A 58 1.71 10.25 -8.94
N ALA A 59 1.10 9.15 -9.37
CA ALA A 59 0.70 8.94 -10.75
C ALA A 59 -0.45 9.89 -11.15
N SER A 60 -1.27 10.33 -10.19
CA SER A 60 -2.36 11.28 -10.42
C SER A 60 -2.32 12.47 -9.46
N GLY A 61 -2.56 13.68 -9.98
CA GLY A 61 -2.77 14.87 -9.16
C GLY A 61 -4.00 14.78 -8.24
N ALA A 62 -4.89 13.80 -8.46
CA ALA A 62 -5.99 13.50 -7.55
C ALA A 62 -5.50 13.10 -6.15
N PHE A 63 -4.29 12.54 -6.03
CA PHE A 63 -3.67 12.19 -4.75
C PHE A 63 -3.66 13.38 -3.80
N TRP A 64 -3.35 14.56 -4.33
CA TRP A 64 -3.21 15.80 -3.59
C TRP A 64 -4.52 16.50 -3.25
N ARG A 65 -5.69 15.96 -3.60
CA ARG A 65 -6.96 16.69 -3.35
C ARG A 65 -7.35 16.74 -1.88
N ASP A 66 -6.84 15.79 -1.11
CA ASP A 66 -7.01 15.71 0.33
C ASP A 66 -5.67 15.36 0.96
N ASN A 67 -5.52 15.66 2.24
CA ASN A 67 -4.34 15.36 3.03
C ASN A 67 -4.68 14.56 4.28
N GLY A 68 -5.78 13.81 4.27
CA GLY A 68 -6.24 13.10 5.46
C GLY A 68 -5.26 12.02 5.91
N ILE A 69 -5.25 11.72 7.22
CA ILE A 69 -4.32 10.73 7.80
C ILE A 69 -4.41 9.35 7.13
N TRP A 70 -5.58 9.02 6.58
CA TRP A 70 -5.85 7.77 5.85
C TRP A 70 -5.06 7.63 4.54
N LYS A 71 -4.42 8.71 4.05
CA LYS A 71 -3.45 8.65 2.95
C LYS A 71 -2.13 8.03 3.37
N PHE A 72 -1.87 7.98 4.66
CA PHE A 72 -0.64 7.46 5.21
C PHE A 72 -0.83 6.05 5.76
N ALA A 73 0.17 5.20 5.55
CA ALA A 73 0.20 3.86 6.09
C ALA A 73 1.62 3.45 6.43
N ILE A 74 1.78 2.62 7.46
CA ILE A 74 3.04 1.95 7.75
C ILE A 74 3.16 0.74 6.84
N SER A 75 4.29 0.57 6.17
CA SER A 75 4.61 -0.70 5.51
C SER A 75 5.21 -1.66 6.52
N HIS A 76 4.47 -2.74 6.81
CA HIS A 76 4.95 -3.87 7.60
C HIS A 76 5.28 -5.04 6.67
N ARG A 77 6.52 -5.52 6.72
CA ARG A 77 6.95 -6.70 5.96
C ARG A 77 6.46 -7.96 6.67
N ILE A 78 5.75 -8.82 5.94
CA ILE A 78 5.20 -10.04 6.52
C ILE A 78 6.33 -11.02 6.83
N SER A 79 6.34 -11.52 8.05
CA SER A 79 7.21 -12.59 8.53
C SER A 79 6.42 -13.86 8.85
N ARG A 80 7.06 -15.03 8.85
CA ARG A 80 6.40 -16.28 9.25
C ARG A 80 5.88 -16.13 10.69
N GLY A 81 4.60 -16.42 10.89
CA GLY A 81 3.89 -16.25 12.16
C GLY A 81 3.11 -14.94 12.29
N ASP A 82 3.30 -13.98 11.38
CA ASP A 82 2.43 -12.81 11.33
C ASP A 82 1.02 -13.23 10.89
N SER A 83 0.02 -12.68 11.58
CA SER A 83 -1.40 -12.72 11.23
C SER A 83 -1.99 -11.32 11.30
N VAL A 84 -3.08 -11.07 10.57
CA VAL A 84 -3.74 -9.75 10.60
C VAL A 84 -4.12 -9.34 12.03
N THR A 85 -4.55 -10.30 12.85
CA THR A 85 -4.86 -10.09 14.27
C THR A 85 -3.64 -9.71 15.09
N SER A 86 -2.54 -10.45 14.96
CA SER A 86 -1.30 -10.13 15.69
C SER A 86 -0.76 -8.74 15.32
N LEU A 87 -0.86 -8.35 14.04
CA LEU A 87 -0.46 -7.03 13.57
C LEU A 87 -1.40 -5.93 14.08
N ALA A 88 -2.70 -6.19 14.09
CA ALA A 88 -3.69 -5.27 14.66
C ALA A 88 -3.37 -4.95 16.13
N VAL A 89 -3.04 -5.97 16.92
CA VAL A 89 -2.63 -5.81 18.32
C VAL A 89 -1.30 -5.05 18.42
N LYS A 90 -0.28 -5.46 17.64
CA LYS A 90 1.06 -4.84 17.64
C LYS A 90 1.01 -3.34 17.34
N TYR A 91 0.18 -2.93 16.39
CA TYR A 91 0.06 -1.54 15.96
C TYR A 91 -1.10 -0.80 16.62
N SER A 92 -1.86 -1.45 17.51
CA SER A 92 -3.04 -0.87 18.18
C SER A 92 -4.08 -0.32 17.18
N VAL A 93 -4.37 -1.08 16.12
CA VAL A 93 -5.37 -0.76 15.10
C VAL A 93 -6.43 -1.85 15.00
N GLN A 94 -7.54 -1.58 14.34
CA GLN A 94 -8.57 -2.60 14.13
C GLN A 94 -8.20 -3.53 12.97
N VAL A 95 -8.46 -4.83 13.15
CA VAL A 95 -8.30 -5.86 12.10
C VAL A 95 -9.04 -5.46 10.83
N MET A 96 -10.26 -4.92 10.98
CA MET A 96 -11.10 -4.51 9.86
C MET A 96 -10.47 -3.35 9.06
N ASP A 97 -9.77 -2.43 9.71
CA ASP A 97 -9.13 -1.30 9.02
C ASP A 97 -7.92 -1.77 8.20
N ILE A 98 -7.12 -2.70 8.73
CA ILE A 98 -6.04 -3.34 7.96
C ILE A 98 -6.62 -4.04 6.73
N LYS A 99 -7.69 -4.84 6.90
CA LYS A 99 -8.33 -5.56 5.78
C LYS A 99 -8.84 -4.60 4.71
N ARG A 100 -9.54 -3.53 5.11
CA ARG A 100 -10.10 -2.52 4.20
C ARG A 100 -9.01 -1.73 3.46
N LEU A 101 -7.92 -1.39 4.15
CA LEU A 101 -6.80 -0.69 3.56
C LEU A 101 -6.10 -1.55 2.50
N ASN A 102 -5.95 -2.85 2.76
CA ASN A 102 -5.25 -3.79 1.89
C ASN A 102 -6.15 -4.49 0.84
N ASN A 103 -7.43 -4.12 0.77
CA ASN A 103 -8.42 -4.78 -0.09
C ASN A 103 -8.50 -6.30 0.13
N MET A 104 -8.49 -6.72 1.41
CA MET A 104 -8.58 -8.13 1.80
C MET A 104 -10.00 -8.47 2.24
N MET A 105 -10.53 -9.60 1.76
CA MET A 105 -11.83 -10.14 2.19
C MET A 105 -11.68 -11.24 3.25
N SER A 106 -10.52 -11.89 3.32
CA SER A 106 -10.20 -12.98 4.26
C SER A 106 -8.78 -12.82 4.81
N ASP A 107 -8.49 -13.48 5.94
CA ASP A 107 -7.16 -13.47 6.57
C ASP A 107 -6.13 -14.28 5.79
N HIS A 108 -6.60 -15.29 5.04
CA HIS A 108 -5.78 -16.23 4.27
C HIS A 108 -4.90 -15.58 3.19
N GLY A 109 -5.26 -14.37 2.73
CA GLY A 109 -4.51 -13.62 1.74
C GLY A 109 -3.27 -12.91 2.29
N ILE A 110 -2.91 -13.09 3.57
CA ILE A 110 -1.72 -12.49 4.16
C ILE A 110 -0.44 -13.13 3.58
N TYR A 111 -0.35 -14.45 3.53
CA TYR A 111 0.88 -15.17 3.17
C TYR A 111 1.25 -15.07 1.69
N SER A 112 0.29 -14.72 0.83
CA SER A 112 0.54 -14.47 -0.60
C SER A 112 1.15 -13.09 -0.90
N ARG A 113 1.38 -12.27 0.13
CA ARG A 113 1.88 -10.89 0.03
C ARG A 113 3.24 -10.73 0.68
N ASP A 114 4.04 -9.81 0.14
CA ASP A 114 5.36 -9.48 0.71
C ASP A 114 5.25 -8.51 1.89
N ARG A 115 4.20 -7.68 1.90
CA ARG A 115 3.96 -6.64 2.91
C ARG A 115 2.46 -6.36 3.09
N LEU A 116 2.11 -5.80 4.24
CA LEU A 116 0.81 -5.19 4.49
C LEU A 116 0.95 -3.71 4.83
N LEU A 117 -0.04 -2.94 4.39
CA LEU A 117 -0.23 -1.55 4.79
C LEU A 117 -0.99 -1.50 6.10
N ILE A 118 -0.42 -0.88 7.12
CA ILE A 118 -1.05 -0.70 8.42
C ILE A 118 -1.56 0.75 8.51
N PRO A 119 -2.85 0.99 8.80
CA PRO A 119 -3.37 2.33 8.92
C PRO A 119 -2.71 3.07 10.08
N ILE A 120 -2.50 4.38 9.93
CA ILE A 120 -1.95 5.21 10.99
C ILE A 120 -3.11 5.88 11.72
N SER A 121 -3.30 5.54 13.00
CA SER A 121 -4.30 6.18 13.85
C SER A 121 -3.73 7.37 14.64
N ASN A 122 -2.45 7.32 15.02
CA ASN A 122 -1.76 8.41 15.71
C ASN A 122 -0.88 9.19 14.73
N SER A 123 -1.20 10.47 14.49
CA SER A 123 -0.43 11.34 13.61
C SER A 123 0.96 11.69 14.12
N GLU A 124 1.24 11.53 15.42
CA GLU A 124 2.56 11.77 16.00
C GLU A 124 3.65 10.89 15.38
N ILE A 125 3.27 9.70 14.88
CA ILE A 125 4.19 8.76 14.22
C ILE A 125 4.73 9.36 12.91
N LEU A 126 4.06 10.36 12.32
CA LEU A 126 4.50 11.00 11.07
C LEU A 126 5.54 12.11 11.29
N VAL A 127 5.66 12.63 12.52
CA VAL A 127 6.54 13.77 12.82
C VAL A 127 8.00 13.41 12.56
N ASP A 128 8.69 14.28 11.83
CA ASP A 128 10.11 14.15 11.46
C ASP A 128 10.47 12.86 10.69
N THR A 129 9.47 12.19 10.12
CA THR A 129 9.66 10.97 9.32
C THR A 129 9.84 11.26 7.83
N THR A 130 10.31 10.23 7.09
CA THR A 130 10.32 10.23 5.63
C THR A 130 9.24 9.29 5.11
N CYS A 131 8.32 9.82 4.33
CA CYS A 131 7.27 9.03 3.67
C CYS A 131 7.58 8.87 2.17
N TYR A 132 7.06 7.80 1.58
CA TYR A 132 7.27 7.47 0.16
C TYR A 132 5.91 7.34 -0.53
N ILE A 133 5.70 8.10 -1.61
CA ILE A 133 4.49 7.96 -2.42
C ILE A 133 4.65 6.76 -3.33
N GLU A 134 3.80 5.76 -3.14
CA GLU A 134 3.83 4.52 -3.89
C GLU A 134 2.41 4.07 -4.27
N VAL A 135 2.30 3.34 -5.37
CA VAL A 135 1.09 2.59 -5.71
C VAL A 135 1.27 1.18 -5.19
N ASP A 136 0.44 0.77 -4.23
CA ASP A 136 0.54 -0.58 -3.70
C ASP A 136 -0.03 -1.62 -4.67
N LYS A 137 0.77 -2.66 -4.93
CA LYS A 137 0.46 -3.74 -5.88
C LYS A 137 -0.83 -4.47 -5.53
N TYR A 138 -1.12 -4.67 -4.24
CA TYR A 138 -2.23 -5.50 -3.80
C TYR A 138 -3.45 -4.66 -3.40
N ALA A 139 -3.24 -3.53 -2.72
CA ALA A 139 -4.31 -2.62 -2.34
C ALA A 139 -4.84 -1.76 -3.50
N LYS A 140 -4.14 -1.73 -4.65
CA LYS A 140 -4.49 -1.03 -5.89
C LYS A 140 -4.79 0.46 -5.68
N ARG A 141 -4.02 1.11 -4.80
CA ARG A 141 -4.21 2.52 -4.44
C ARG A 141 -2.88 3.23 -4.23
N GLU A 142 -2.88 4.54 -4.43
CA GLU A 142 -1.78 5.43 -4.07
C GLU A 142 -1.80 5.72 -2.57
N VAL A 143 -0.66 5.56 -1.91
CA VAL A 143 -0.50 5.74 -0.46
C VAL A 143 0.85 6.40 -0.18
N ALA A 144 0.89 7.28 0.83
CA ALA A 144 2.13 7.75 1.42
C ALA A 144 2.60 6.75 2.48
N VAL A 145 3.61 5.96 2.15
CA VAL A 145 4.07 4.84 2.95
C VAL A 145 5.20 5.27 3.87
N LEU A 146 5.11 4.90 5.14
CA LEU A 146 6.17 5.00 6.14
C LEU A 146 6.85 3.64 6.32
N TYR A 147 8.18 3.59 6.22
CA TYR A 147 8.95 2.38 6.49
C TYR A 147 9.64 2.50 7.85
N LEU A 148 9.33 1.59 8.77
CA LEU A 148 9.93 1.57 10.11
C LEU A 148 11.33 0.95 10.15
N GLU A 149 11.65 0.04 9.23
CA GLU A 149 12.87 -0.79 9.24
C GLU A 149 13.88 -0.39 8.15
N GLY A 150 13.92 0.89 7.78
CA GLY A 150 14.72 1.40 6.67
C GLY A 150 13.91 1.48 5.37
N GLY A 151 14.24 2.46 4.52
CA GLY A 151 13.47 2.85 3.34
C GLY A 151 13.19 1.71 2.35
N PRO A 152 12.40 1.99 1.29
CA PRO A 152 11.98 0.96 0.33
C PRO A 152 13.20 0.18 -0.16
N LYS A 153 13.20 -1.14 0.08
CA LYS A 153 14.18 -2.02 -0.58
C LYS A 153 13.95 -1.83 -2.07
N ARG A 154 14.95 -1.27 -2.78
CA ARG A 154 14.98 -1.29 -4.24
C ARG A 154 14.92 -2.75 -4.63
N GLU A 155 13.75 -3.23 -5.00
CA GLU A 155 13.60 -4.52 -5.65
C GLU A 155 14.45 -4.44 -6.91
N GLN A 156 15.63 -5.05 -6.87
CA GLN A 156 16.20 -5.65 -8.06
C GLN A 156 15.08 -6.52 -8.58
N SER A 157 14.54 -6.11 -9.73
CA SER A 157 13.52 -6.82 -10.48
C SER A 157 13.73 -8.32 -10.25
N ALA A 158 12.79 -8.96 -9.56
CA ALA A 158 12.74 -10.42 -9.48
C ALA A 158 12.40 -10.91 -10.89
N SER A 159 13.39 -10.82 -11.77
CA SER A 159 13.48 -11.49 -13.04
C SER A 159 13.70 -12.94 -12.69
N GLY A 160 12.61 -13.65 -12.41
CA GLY A 160 12.72 -14.98 -11.82
C GLY A 160 11.39 -15.62 -11.49
N MET A 161 10.43 -15.63 -12.42
CA MET A 161 9.36 -16.64 -12.37
C MET A 161 8.82 -16.98 -13.76
N ASN A 162 9.76 -17.28 -14.67
CA ASN A 162 9.49 -18.13 -15.81
C ASN A 162 10.25 -19.44 -15.59
N HIS A 163 9.64 -20.40 -14.90
CA HIS A 163 10.06 -21.79 -15.04
C HIS A 163 8.86 -22.73 -14.89
N LEU A 164 8.54 -23.39 -16.02
CA LEU A 164 7.94 -24.73 -16.16
C LEU A 164 6.43 -24.85 -15.82
N SER A 165 5.54 -25.52 -16.58
CA SER A 165 5.54 -26.25 -17.86
C SER A 165 4.09 -26.41 -18.37
N THR A 166 3.97 -26.68 -19.68
CA THR A 166 3.15 -27.72 -20.33
C THR A 166 1.82 -28.17 -19.72
N VAL A 167 0.97 -27.24 -19.31
CA VAL A 167 -0.46 -27.50 -19.13
C VAL A 167 -1.19 -26.43 -19.92
N SER A 168 -2.09 -26.84 -20.81
CA SER A 168 -2.97 -25.94 -21.55
C SER A 168 -3.52 -24.88 -20.59
N ALA A 169 -3.54 -23.61 -20.99
CA ALA A 169 -4.00 -22.49 -20.16
C ALA A 169 -5.38 -22.76 -19.52
N HIS A 170 -6.20 -23.60 -20.17
CA HIS A 170 -7.49 -24.07 -19.69
C HIS A 170 -7.39 -25.05 -18.50
N GLY A 171 -6.43 -25.98 -18.53
CA GLY A 171 -6.19 -26.93 -17.43
C GLY A 171 -5.66 -26.25 -16.17
N LYS A 172 -4.77 -25.25 -16.33
CA LYS A 172 -4.30 -24.42 -15.21
C LYS A 172 -5.44 -23.65 -14.56
N ARG A 173 -6.34 -23.06 -15.35
CA ARG A 173 -7.53 -22.36 -14.84
C ARG A 173 -8.43 -23.27 -14.01
N LYS A 174 -8.73 -24.48 -14.47
CA LYS A 174 -9.56 -25.44 -13.71
C LYS A 174 -8.89 -25.89 -12.41
N LEU A 175 -7.57 -26.09 -12.41
CA LEU A 175 -6.81 -26.41 -11.20
C LEU A 175 -6.89 -25.29 -10.16
N ILE A 176 -6.66 -24.04 -10.58
CA ILE A 176 -6.75 -22.86 -9.72
C ILE A 176 -8.18 -22.72 -9.18
N GLU A 177 -9.19 -22.86 -10.05
CA GLU A 177 -10.60 -22.77 -9.63
C GLU A 177 -10.98 -23.86 -8.61
N SER A 178 -10.48 -25.08 -8.80
CA SER A 178 -10.68 -26.19 -7.85
C SER A 178 -10.04 -25.90 -6.50
N LEU A 179 -8.78 -25.45 -6.50
CA LEU A 179 -8.05 -25.04 -5.29
C LEU A 179 -8.76 -23.90 -4.57
N ARG A 180 -9.15 -22.87 -5.32
CA ARG A 180 -9.91 -21.73 -4.81
C ARG A 180 -11.17 -22.16 -4.08
N ARG A 181 -11.97 -23.05 -4.69
CA ARG A 181 -13.20 -23.58 -4.08
C ARG A 181 -12.90 -24.43 -2.85
N SER A 182 -11.85 -25.25 -2.90
CA SER A 182 -11.49 -26.15 -1.80
C SER A 182 -10.92 -25.41 -0.58
N MET A 183 -10.12 -24.38 -0.81
CA MET A 183 -9.46 -23.58 0.23
C MET A 183 -10.32 -22.39 0.69
N GLN A 184 -11.35 -22.01 -0.08
CA GLN A 184 -12.18 -20.81 0.13
C GLN A 184 -11.35 -19.51 0.18
N VAL A 185 -10.34 -19.43 -0.69
CA VAL A 185 -9.43 -18.28 -0.80
C VAL A 185 -9.64 -17.55 -2.13
N ASP A 186 -8.96 -16.43 -2.35
CA ASP A 186 -8.92 -15.74 -3.64
C ASP A 186 -7.98 -16.42 -4.65
N ASP A 187 -8.07 -16.01 -5.91
CA ASP A 187 -7.29 -16.57 -7.02
C ASP A 187 -5.76 -16.40 -6.81
N GLU A 188 -5.30 -15.29 -6.21
CA GLU A 188 -3.87 -15.04 -5.97
C GLU A 188 -3.32 -15.96 -4.87
N THR A 189 -4.07 -16.15 -3.79
CA THR A 189 -3.70 -17.07 -2.71
C THR A 189 -3.66 -18.53 -3.18
N ALA A 190 -4.63 -18.97 -3.99
CA ALA A 190 -4.60 -20.31 -4.58
C ALA A 190 -3.38 -20.51 -5.51
N LEU A 191 -3.02 -19.47 -6.28
CA LEU A 191 -1.84 -19.47 -7.13
C LEU A 191 -0.53 -19.55 -6.34
N TYR A 192 -0.45 -18.83 -5.21
CA TYR A 192 0.72 -18.84 -4.33
C TYR A 192 1.05 -20.24 -3.81
N TYR A 193 0.07 -20.92 -3.19
CA TYR A 193 0.29 -22.27 -2.67
C TYR A 193 0.55 -23.29 -3.78
N LEU A 194 -0.07 -23.13 -4.95
CA LEU A 194 0.22 -23.97 -6.10
C LEU A 194 1.66 -23.77 -6.61
N ALA A 195 2.16 -22.54 -6.59
CA ALA A 195 3.53 -22.22 -6.99
C ALA A 195 4.56 -22.79 -6.01
N ILE A 196 4.32 -22.68 -4.70
CA ILE A 196 5.15 -23.32 -3.66
C ILE A 196 5.17 -24.84 -3.83
N ALA A 197 4.02 -25.42 -4.16
CA ALA A 197 3.84 -26.86 -4.31
C ALA A 197 4.27 -27.40 -5.69
N GLU A 198 4.99 -26.62 -6.50
CA GLU A 198 5.44 -26.99 -7.85
C GLU A 198 4.32 -27.53 -8.77
N GLY A 199 3.09 -27.04 -8.59
CA GLY A 199 1.93 -27.46 -9.37
C GLY A 199 1.15 -28.66 -8.80
N ASN A 200 1.53 -29.20 -7.64
CA ASN A 200 0.81 -30.29 -6.99
C ASN A 200 -0.32 -29.77 -6.07
N PRO A 201 -1.60 -30.03 -6.37
CA PRO A 201 -2.71 -29.51 -5.57
C PRO A 201 -2.76 -30.08 -4.15
N ARG A 202 -2.35 -31.34 -3.92
CA ARG A 202 -2.40 -31.94 -2.57
C ARG A 202 -1.35 -31.31 -1.65
N SER A 203 -0.14 -31.10 -2.16
CA SER A 203 0.91 -30.42 -1.40
C SER A 203 0.52 -28.97 -1.11
N ALA A 204 -0.10 -28.27 -2.06
CA ALA A 204 -0.62 -26.92 -1.85
C ALA A 204 -1.66 -26.85 -0.71
N LEU A 205 -2.59 -27.81 -0.67
CA LEU A 205 -3.57 -27.92 0.43
C LEU A 205 -2.90 -28.24 1.77
N SER A 206 -1.86 -29.08 1.78
CA SER A 206 -1.12 -29.42 2.99
C SER A 206 -0.44 -28.18 3.59
N GLU A 207 0.29 -27.42 2.78
CA GLU A 207 0.95 -26.17 3.21
C GLU A 207 -0.08 -25.16 3.73
N PHE A 208 -1.18 -24.96 3.00
CA PHE A 208 -2.26 -24.08 3.46
C PHE A 208 -2.88 -24.51 4.79
N SER A 209 -3.11 -25.82 4.96
CA SER A 209 -3.64 -26.36 6.22
C SER A 209 -2.67 -26.17 7.39
N ALA A 210 -1.37 -26.27 7.14
CA ALA A 210 -0.35 -26.02 8.15
C ALA A 210 -0.40 -24.56 8.60
N ASP A 211 -0.43 -23.60 7.68
CA ASP A 211 -0.51 -22.17 8.02
C ASP A 211 -1.78 -21.84 8.81
N LEU A 212 -2.94 -22.43 8.45
CA LEU A 212 -4.18 -22.30 9.23
C LEU A 212 -4.08 -22.85 10.65
N THR A 213 -3.39 -23.98 10.84
CA THR A 213 -3.21 -24.54 12.19
C THR A 213 -2.37 -23.63 13.07
N TRP A 214 -1.33 -23.00 12.49
CA TRP A 214 -0.54 -21.99 13.18
C TRP A 214 -1.37 -20.77 13.60
N GLU A 215 -2.25 -20.26 12.73
CA GLU A 215 -3.17 -19.16 13.09
C GLU A 215 -4.05 -19.50 14.30
N ARG A 216 -4.60 -20.72 14.33
CA ARG A 216 -5.46 -21.18 15.44
C ARG A 216 -4.70 -21.35 16.75
N GLN A 217 -3.44 -21.78 16.70
CA GLN A 217 -2.59 -21.97 17.88
C GLN A 217 -1.98 -20.66 18.37
N ALA A 218 -1.64 -19.73 17.47
CA ALA A 218 -1.15 -18.40 17.81
C ALA A 218 -2.28 -17.48 18.33
N GLY A 219 -3.54 -17.76 17.98
CA GLY A 219 -4.73 -17.08 18.50
C GLY A 219 -5.19 -17.52 19.90
N LEU A 220 -4.34 -18.21 20.68
CA LEU A 220 -4.67 -18.63 22.06
C LEU A 220 -4.50 -17.49 23.07
N ASN A 221 -5.46 -16.56 23.04
CA ASN A 221 -6.24 -15.97 24.15
C ASN A 221 -6.84 -14.62 23.74
#